data_AF-A0A0N5BJU4-F1
#
_entry.id   AF-A0A0N5BJU4-F1
#
_cell.length_a   1.000
_cell.length_b   1.000
_cell.length_c   1.000
_cell.angle_alpha   90.00
_cell.angle_beta   90.00
_cell.angle_gamma   90.00
#
_symmetry.space_group_name_H-M   'P 1'
#
loop_
_entity.id
_entity.type
_entity.pdbx_description
1 polymer ?
#
loop_
_entity_poly.entity_id
_entity_poly.type
_entity_poly.pdbx_seq_one_letter_code
_entity_poly.pdbx_strand_id
1 'polypeptide(L)'
;MFLSQLSMTQHLGEICPQKKQRQSQKTMSEEFFGVYCLVSQSPLKEYQGKCYIGFTTDPNRRIRQHNRELLGGAKKTKKNGPHDMVCIVEGFPNKILALRFEWAWQNPSRSRRIKHLNLKKKPKESHFDFKIRICCALLNTAPWKRLALSFRWLKPEYYLEFSDQAPPRHMHVRNGLVTSGKIIVPQDPSEYTNIPNCFICGLQINAIETFVRCTSGESECKAGYHKICLANSILEGETNHLIPLKGRCLLCKTFFLWGDLIKDSERLLAMEGLKPPMEEGSRKILMGEFKYVQ
;
A
#
# COMPACT_ATOMS: atom_id res chain seq x y z
N MET A 1 87.54 21.92 13.81
CA MET A 1 86.36 22.51 14.47
C MET A 1 85.33 22.81 13.39
N PHE A 2 84.11 22.31 13.59
CA PHE A 2 82.81 22.67 13.00
C PHE A 2 82.73 23.26 11.58
N LEU A 3 81.98 22.55 10.72
CA LEU A 3 80.76 22.99 9.99
C LEU A 3 80.39 21.88 8.98
N SER A 4 79.36 21.09 9.28
CA SER A 4 78.01 21.15 8.68
C SER A 4 77.95 20.63 7.23
N GLN A 5 77.27 19.49 7.02
CA GLN A 5 76.43 19.28 5.84
C GLN A 5 75.41 18.16 6.05
N LEU A 6 74.16 18.59 5.89
CA LEU A 6 72.88 17.91 5.70
C LEU A 6 72.91 16.51 5.06
N SER A 7 72.05 15.61 5.55
CA SER A 7 71.29 14.72 4.65
C SER A 7 69.84 14.65 5.10
N MET A 8 68.95 14.90 4.14
CA MET A 8 67.51 14.87 4.25
C MET A 8 66.97 13.47 4.52
N THR A 9 65.94 13.39 5.35
CA THR A 9 64.95 12.30 5.30
C THR A 9 63.56 12.90 5.20
N GLN A 10 62.87 12.49 4.13
CA GLN A 10 61.54 12.92 3.72
C GLN A 10 60.50 12.47 4.74
N HIS A 11 59.71 13.40 5.28
CA HIS A 11 58.44 13.06 5.91
C HIS A 11 57.40 12.86 4.81
N LEU A 12 57.10 11.59 4.51
CA LEU A 12 55.87 11.20 3.84
C LEU A 12 54.71 11.63 4.76
N GLY A 13 53.99 12.68 4.36
CA GLY A 13 52.75 13.09 5.01
C GLY A 13 51.71 11.99 4.88
N GLU A 14 51.27 11.45 6.01
CA GLU A 14 50.12 10.55 6.08
C GLU A 14 48.87 11.29 5.61
N ILE A 15 48.34 10.90 4.45
CA ILE A 15 47.01 11.32 4.01
C ILE A 15 46.01 10.58 4.91
N CYS A 16 45.46 11.28 5.89
CA CYS A 16 44.34 10.78 6.69
C CYS A 16 43.12 10.59 5.76
N PRO A 17 42.56 9.36 5.63
CA PRO A 17 41.40 9.14 4.80
C PRO A 17 40.20 9.87 5.40
N GLN A 18 39.70 10.88 4.70
CA GLN A 18 38.45 11.56 5.03
C GLN A 18 37.33 10.51 5.07
N LYS A 19 36.85 10.21 6.28
CA LYS A 19 35.63 9.44 6.50
C LYS A 19 34.48 10.17 5.79
N LYS A 20 34.08 9.69 4.60
CA LYS A 20 32.77 10.02 4.02
C LYS A 20 31.72 9.64 5.06
N GLN A 21 31.19 10.64 5.76
CA GLN A 21 30.02 10.46 6.60
C GLN A 21 28.89 9.98 5.70
N ARG A 22 28.56 8.70 5.80
CA ARG A 22 27.37 8.11 5.17
C ARG A 22 26.17 8.74 5.88
N GLN A 23 25.64 9.83 5.33
CA GLN A 23 24.35 10.37 5.80
C GLN A 23 23.32 9.27 5.59
N SER A 24 22.72 8.80 6.69
CA SER A 24 21.65 7.81 6.61
C SER A 24 20.46 8.46 5.92
N GLN A 25 20.04 7.86 4.80
CA GLN A 25 18.89 8.33 4.04
C GLN A 25 17.64 8.28 4.92
N LYS A 26 16.95 9.41 5.08
CA LYS A 26 15.70 9.47 5.85
C LYS A 26 14.59 8.77 5.08
N THR A 27 13.89 7.85 5.74
CA THR A 27 12.86 7.02 5.12
C THR A 27 11.61 6.94 6.01
N MET A 28 10.46 6.68 5.39
CA MET A 28 9.25 6.22 6.08
C MET A 28 8.75 4.93 5.49
N SER A 29 8.02 4.16 6.30
CA SER A 29 7.32 2.98 5.81
C SER A 29 5.93 3.37 5.35
N GLU A 30 5.49 2.85 4.21
CA GLU A 30 4.10 2.97 3.81
C GLU A 30 3.17 2.23 4.77
N GLU A 31 2.03 2.82 5.08
CA GLU A 31 0.97 2.09 5.76
C GLU A 31 0.43 0.99 4.85
N PHE A 32 0.37 -0.22 5.40
CA PHE A 32 -0.15 -1.38 4.70
C PHE A 32 -1.24 -2.05 5.53
N PHE A 33 -2.37 -2.32 4.90
CA PHE A 33 -3.47 -3.08 5.47
C PHE A 33 -3.90 -4.14 4.47
N GLY A 34 -3.71 -5.41 4.82
CA GLY A 34 -4.01 -6.54 3.95
C GLY A 34 -4.75 -7.66 4.67
N VAL A 35 -5.63 -8.34 3.92
CA VAL A 35 -6.34 -9.55 4.36
C VAL A 35 -5.93 -10.68 3.43
N TYR A 36 -5.29 -11.71 3.99
CA TYR A 36 -4.69 -12.82 3.24
C TYR A 36 -5.41 -14.14 3.46
N CYS A 37 -5.20 -15.05 2.52
CA CYS A 37 -5.54 -16.46 2.65
C CYS A 37 -4.24 -17.28 2.78
N LEU A 38 -4.19 -18.15 3.78
CA LEU A 38 -3.20 -19.21 3.90
C LEU A 38 -3.79 -20.54 3.45
N VAL A 39 -2.97 -21.40 2.89
CA VAL A 39 -3.27 -22.81 2.64
C VAL A 39 -2.27 -23.69 3.38
N SER A 40 -2.78 -24.63 4.18
CA SER A 40 -1.94 -25.59 4.91
C SER A 40 -1.33 -26.62 3.96
N GLN A 41 -0.01 -26.76 4.04
CA GLN A 41 0.81 -27.77 3.38
C GLN A 41 1.10 -28.97 4.30
N SER A 42 0.29 -29.15 5.35
CA SER A 42 0.48 -30.28 6.26
C SER A 42 0.28 -31.61 5.52
N PRO A 43 1.16 -32.62 5.74
CA PRO A 43 0.98 -33.95 5.18
C PRO A 43 -0.19 -34.72 5.82
N LEU A 44 -0.70 -34.25 6.96
CA LEU A 44 -1.85 -34.84 7.63
C LEU A 44 -3.12 -34.49 6.85
N LYS A 45 -3.84 -35.51 6.38
CA LYS A 45 -5.08 -35.36 5.57
C LYS A 45 -6.13 -34.46 6.22
N GLU A 46 -6.20 -34.44 7.55
CA GLU A 46 -7.14 -33.56 8.26
C GLU A 46 -6.83 -32.07 8.11
N TYR A 47 -5.59 -31.69 7.78
CA TYR A 47 -5.14 -30.30 7.67
C TYR A 47 -4.81 -29.89 6.24
N GLN A 48 -4.42 -30.83 5.40
CA GLN A 48 -4.03 -30.59 4.02
C GLN A 48 -5.08 -29.74 3.27
N GLY A 49 -4.64 -28.64 2.65
CA GLY A 49 -5.50 -27.75 1.89
C GLY A 49 -6.49 -26.91 2.72
N LYS A 50 -6.48 -27.01 4.06
CA LYS A 50 -7.30 -26.14 4.90
C LYS A 50 -6.83 -24.70 4.80
N CYS A 51 -7.80 -23.81 4.68
CA CYS A 51 -7.54 -22.39 4.55
C CYS A 51 -7.64 -21.65 5.89
N TYR A 52 -6.79 -20.66 6.08
CA TYR A 52 -6.88 -19.68 7.17
C TYR A 52 -6.92 -18.28 6.58
N ILE A 53 -7.89 -17.47 7.02
CA ILE A 53 -7.98 -16.06 6.61
C ILE A 53 -7.48 -15.19 7.74
N GLY A 54 -6.61 -14.23 7.45
CA GLY A 54 -6.05 -13.35 8.47
C GLY A 54 -5.83 -11.92 7.99
N PHE A 55 -5.74 -10.99 8.93
CA PHE A 55 -5.29 -9.62 8.71
C PHE A 55 -3.81 -9.43 9.05
N THR A 56 -3.12 -8.55 8.30
CA THR A 56 -1.74 -8.12 8.58
C THR A 56 -1.45 -6.70 8.10
N THR A 57 -0.45 -6.08 8.74
CA THR A 57 0.21 -4.86 8.27
C THR A 57 1.59 -5.14 7.65
N ASP A 58 2.04 -6.40 7.69
CA ASP A 58 3.33 -6.84 7.16
C ASP A 58 3.22 -8.33 6.78
N PRO A 59 2.93 -8.64 5.51
CA PRO A 59 2.73 -10.01 5.04
C PRO A 59 3.98 -10.88 5.19
N ASN A 60 5.16 -10.32 4.88
CA ASN A 60 6.44 -11.02 4.93
C ASN A 60 6.81 -11.43 6.36
N ARG A 61 6.59 -10.54 7.34
CA ARG A 61 6.73 -10.91 8.74
C ARG A 61 5.67 -11.92 9.16
N ARG A 62 4.41 -11.73 8.75
CA ARG A 62 3.30 -12.55 9.23
C ARG A 62 3.37 -14.00 8.77
N ILE A 63 3.81 -14.28 7.54
CA ILE A 63 3.96 -15.67 7.07
C ILE A 63 5.01 -16.43 7.89
N ARG A 64 6.13 -15.78 8.20
CA ARG A 64 7.21 -16.32 9.05
C ARG A 64 6.72 -16.61 10.48
N GLN A 65 5.84 -15.76 11.02
CA GLN A 65 5.19 -16.01 12.31
C GLN A 65 4.28 -17.24 12.29
N HIS A 66 3.50 -17.42 11.20
CA HIS A 66 2.66 -18.61 11.05
C HIS A 66 3.49 -19.90 10.89
N ASN A 67 4.62 -19.80 10.20
CA ASN A 67 5.56 -20.91 10.01
C ASN A 67 6.55 -21.09 11.17
N ARG A 68 6.38 -20.32 12.26
CA ARG A 68 7.16 -20.43 13.53
C ARG A 68 8.64 -20.10 13.39
N GLU A 69 9.04 -19.42 12.33
CA GLU A 69 10.36 -18.81 12.22
C GLU A 69 10.49 -17.58 13.14
N LEU A 70 9.35 -16.94 13.42
CA LEU A 70 9.24 -15.80 14.32
C LEU A 70 8.14 -16.04 15.37
N LEU A 71 8.27 -15.40 16.53
CA LEU A 71 7.24 -15.43 17.58
C LEU A 71 5.98 -14.63 17.16
N GLY A 72 4.83 -15.01 17.69
CA GLY A 72 3.56 -14.29 17.49
C GLY A 72 2.56 -14.91 16.49
N GLY A 73 2.78 -16.16 16.05
CA GLY A 73 1.82 -16.88 15.20
C GLY A 73 0.47 -17.15 15.86
N ALA A 74 -0.60 -17.16 15.07
CA ALA A 74 -1.96 -17.43 15.56
C ALA A 74 -2.05 -18.83 16.21
N LYS A 75 -2.77 -18.96 17.33
CA LYS A 75 -2.95 -20.26 18.02
C LYS A 75 -3.51 -21.34 17.08
N LYS A 76 -4.43 -20.95 16.19
CA LYS A 76 -5.10 -21.83 15.22
C LYS A 76 -4.18 -22.36 14.12
N THR A 77 -3.02 -21.73 13.89
CA THR A 77 -2.04 -22.16 12.89
C THR A 77 -0.84 -22.90 13.48
N LYS A 78 -0.81 -23.11 14.81
CA LYS A 78 0.03 -24.16 15.41
C LYS A 78 -0.52 -25.51 14.90
N LYS A 79 0.11 -26.66 14.98
CA LYS A 79 -0.44 -27.99 14.56
C LYS A 79 -0.69 -28.24 13.06
N ASN A 80 -1.10 -27.26 12.24
CA ASN A 80 -1.43 -27.47 10.82
C ASN A 80 -0.45 -26.78 9.84
N GLY A 81 0.75 -26.41 10.29
CA GLY A 81 1.80 -25.92 9.39
C GLY A 81 2.54 -27.04 8.65
N PRO A 82 3.40 -26.70 7.67
CA PRO A 82 3.70 -25.34 7.19
C PRO A 82 2.55 -24.73 6.37
N HIS A 83 2.57 -23.40 6.21
CA HIS A 83 1.54 -22.65 5.49
C HIS A 83 2.14 -21.87 4.32
N ASP A 84 1.38 -21.84 3.23
CA ASP A 84 1.59 -20.93 2.13
C ASP A 84 0.64 -19.75 2.24
N MET A 85 1.13 -18.52 2.14
CA MET A 85 0.28 -17.37 1.88
C MET A 85 0.06 -17.26 0.38
N VAL A 86 -1.15 -17.54 -0.06
CA VAL A 86 -1.43 -17.79 -1.49
C VAL A 86 -2.00 -16.57 -2.19
N CYS A 87 -2.78 -15.75 -1.48
CA CYS A 87 -3.29 -14.48 -1.98
C CYS A 87 -3.53 -13.47 -0.86
N ILE A 88 -3.61 -12.19 -1.23
CA ILE A 88 -3.91 -11.08 -0.32
C ILE A 88 -4.75 -10.02 -1.01
N VAL A 89 -5.77 -9.52 -0.32
CA VAL A 89 -6.48 -8.29 -0.69
C VAL A 89 -5.81 -7.14 0.06
N GLU A 90 -5.37 -6.12 -0.66
CA GLU A 90 -4.60 -4.99 -0.14
C GLU A 90 -5.19 -3.64 -0.57
N GLY A 91 -4.69 -2.56 0.02
CA GLY A 91 -5.13 -1.19 -0.26
C GLY A 91 -6.34 -0.74 0.54
N PHE A 92 -6.68 -1.43 1.65
CA PHE A 92 -7.70 -0.95 2.57
C PHE A 92 -7.30 0.41 3.14
N PRO A 93 -8.21 1.39 3.21
CA PRO A 93 -7.87 2.74 3.66
C PRO A 93 -7.64 2.82 5.18
N ASN A 94 -8.04 1.80 5.93
CA ASN A 94 -7.75 1.69 7.37
C ASN A 94 -7.94 0.25 7.86
N LYS A 95 -7.41 -0.03 9.06
CA LYS A 95 -7.53 -1.31 9.75
C LYS A 95 -8.99 -1.77 9.96
N ILE A 96 -9.93 -0.86 10.18
CA ILE A 96 -11.32 -1.21 10.51
C ILE A 96 -12.00 -1.86 9.31
N LEU A 97 -11.81 -1.30 8.11
CA LEU A 97 -12.39 -1.86 6.88
C LEU A 97 -11.74 -3.21 6.50
N ALA A 98 -10.45 -3.37 6.75
CA ALA A 98 -9.74 -4.63 6.58
C ALA A 98 -10.24 -5.72 7.54
N LEU A 99 -10.34 -5.42 8.84
CA LEU A 99 -10.82 -6.38 9.85
C LEU A 99 -12.28 -6.78 9.62
N ARG A 100 -13.13 -5.85 9.15
CA ARG A 100 -14.50 -6.18 8.74
C ARG A 100 -14.53 -7.14 7.55
N PHE A 101 -13.61 -6.98 6.59
CA PHE A 101 -13.48 -7.87 5.43
C PHE A 101 -13.01 -9.26 5.87
N GLU A 102 -11.95 -9.32 6.68
CA GLU A 102 -11.41 -10.55 7.26
C GLU A 102 -12.51 -11.35 7.96
N TRP A 103 -13.25 -10.72 8.89
CA TRP A 103 -14.30 -11.39 9.63
C TRP A 103 -15.41 -11.93 8.71
N ALA A 104 -15.81 -11.15 7.69
CA ALA A 104 -16.82 -11.56 6.74
C ALA A 104 -16.36 -12.73 5.86
N TRP A 105 -15.08 -12.77 5.50
CA TRP A 105 -14.47 -13.85 4.72
C TRP A 105 -14.28 -15.14 5.54
N GLN A 106 -14.01 -15.00 6.84
CA GLN A 106 -14.03 -16.11 7.79
C GLN A 106 -15.45 -16.66 8.00
N ASN A 107 -16.46 -15.77 8.07
CA ASN A 107 -17.82 -16.10 8.51
C ASN A 107 -18.92 -15.68 7.48
N PRO A 108 -18.92 -16.24 6.26
CA PRO A 108 -19.81 -15.79 5.18
C PRO A 108 -21.31 -15.93 5.52
N SER A 109 -21.71 -17.01 6.18
CA SER A 109 -23.11 -17.26 6.57
C SER A 109 -23.62 -16.33 7.67
N ARG A 110 -22.72 -15.76 8.48
CA ARG A 110 -23.05 -14.83 9.58
C ARG A 110 -22.93 -13.37 9.14
N SER A 111 -22.19 -13.11 8.07
CA SER A 111 -21.95 -11.76 7.60
C SER A 111 -23.20 -11.14 7.00
N ARG A 112 -23.72 -10.08 7.64
CA ARG A 112 -24.85 -9.29 7.12
C ARG A 112 -24.63 -8.82 5.68
N ARG A 113 -23.37 -8.66 5.26
CA ARG A 113 -23.01 -8.22 3.91
C ARG A 113 -23.25 -9.26 2.84
N ILE A 114 -23.05 -10.55 3.13
CA ILE A 114 -23.08 -11.61 2.10
C ILE A 114 -23.93 -12.84 2.48
N LYS A 115 -24.53 -12.88 3.68
CA LYS A 115 -25.38 -14.00 4.11
C LYS A 115 -26.55 -14.27 3.16
N HIS A 116 -27.09 -13.21 2.57
CA HIS A 116 -28.22 -13.30 1.63
C HIS A 116 -27.84 -13.97 0.31
N LEU A 117 -26.54 -14.01 -0.04
CA LEU A 117 -26.04 -14.74 -1.20
C LEU A 117 -26.04 -16.27 -0.98
N ASN A 118 -26.26 -16.72 0.27
CA ASN A 118 -26.38 -18.13 0.66
C ASN A 118 -25.27 -19.02 0.08
N LEU A 119 -24.02 -18.52 0.10
CA LEU A 119 -22.87 -19.20 -0.49
C LEU A 119 -22.59 -20.52 0.23
N LYS A 120 -22.79 -21.63 -0.49
CA LYS A 120 -22.44 -22.98 -0.04
C LYS A 120 -21.34 -23.55 -0.91
N LYS A 121 -20.49 -24.38 -0.30
CA LYS A 121 -19.45 -25.12 -1.01
C LYS A 121 -20.10 -26.11 -1.99
N LYS A 122 -19.70 -26.07 -3.26
CA LYS A 122 -20.21 -26.98 -4.30
C LYS A 122 -19.60 -28.39 -4.13
N PRO A 123 -20.25 -29.45 -4.64
CA PRO A 123 -19.62 -30.77 -4.74
C PRO A 123 -18.28 -30.67 -5.50
N LYS A 124 -17.25 -31.38 -5.02
CA LYS A 124 -15.89 -31.39 -5.58
C LYS A 124 -15.11 -30.06 -5.56
N GLU A 125 -15.70 -28.95 -5.12
CA GLU A 125 -14.97 -27.68 -4.92
C GLU A 125 -13.91 -27.87 -3.83
N SER A 126 -12.72 -27.30 -4.01
CA SER A 126 -11.70 -27.32 -2.95
C SER A 126 -12.10 -26.37 -1.81
N HIS A 127 -11.46 -26.48 -0.64
CA HIS A 127 -11.67 -25.46 0.41
C HIS A 127 -11.15 -24.09 -0.03
N PHE A 128 -10.09 -24.08 -0.83
CA PHE A 128 -9.45 -22.88 -1.33
C PHE A 128 -10.31 -22.16 -2.38
N ASP A 129 -10.82 -22.89 -3.38
CA ASP A 129 -11.68 -22.33 -4.43
C ASP A 129 -12.92 -21.69 -3.81
N PHE A 130 -13.52 -22.37 -2.82
CA PHE A 130 -14.66 -21.81 -2.09
C PHE A 130 -14.30 -20.51 -1.36
N LYS A 131 -13.11 -20.43 -0.77
CA LYS A 131 -12.63 -19.20 -0.13
C LYS A 131 -12.37 -18.09 -1.14
N ILE A 132 -11.85 -18.38 -2.32
CA ILE A 132 -11.68 -17.39 -3.39
C ILE A 132 -13.04 -16.88 -3.89
N ARG A 133 -14.03 -17.75 -4.04
CA ARG A 133 -15.40 -17.34 -4.41
C ARG A 133 -16.04 -16.43 -3.37
N ILE A 134 -15.86 -16.72 -2.08
CA ILE A 134 -16.31 -15.82 -1.00
C ILE A 134 -15.58 -14.47 -1.07
N CYS A 135 -14.27 -14.48 -1.32
CA CYS A 135 -13.47 -13.26 -1.46
C CYS A 135 -14.03 -12.38 -2.59
N CYS A 136 -14.28 -12.95 -3.76
CA CYS A 136 -14.81 -12.20 -4.88
C CYS A 136 -16.23 -11.68 -4.63
N ALA A 137 -17.09 -12.45 -3.97
CA ALA A 137 -18.40 -11.96 -3.52
C ALA A 137 -18.28 -10.74 -2.59
N LEU A 138 -17.31 -10.76 -1.67
CA LEU A 138 -17.03 -9.61 -0.79
C LEU A 138 -16.50 -8.40 -1.55
N LEU A 139 -15.57 -8.59 -2.49
CA LEU A 139 -15.05 -7.52 -3.34
C LEU A 139 -16.15 -6.86 -4.20
N ASN A 140 -17.20 -7.60 -4.54
CA ASN A 140 -18.37 -7.09 -5.25
C ASN A 140 -19.49 -6.55 -4.33
N THR A 141 -19.28 -6.55 -3.01
CA THR A 141 -20.28 -6.11 -2.02
C THR A 141 -19.88 -4.80 -1.32
N ALA A 142 -20.86 -3.94 -1.02
CA ALA A 142 -20.60 -2.72 -0.25
C ALA A 142 -20.18 -3.03 1.21
N PRO A 143 -19.24 -2.27 1.79
CA PRO A 143 -18.62 -1.06 1.23
C PRO A 143 -17.43 -1.33 0.30
N TRP A 144 -16.90 -2.55 0.28
CA TRP A 144 -15.62 -2.88 -0.36
C TRP A 144 -15.61 -2.70 -1.88
N LYS A 145 -16.76 -2.92 -2.54
CA LYS A 145 -16.90 -2.73 -3.99
C LYS A 145 -16.58 -1.31 -4.49
N ARG A 146 -16.57 -0.30 -3.63
CA ARG A 146 -16.24 1.10 -3.99
C ARG A 146 -14.90 1.55 -3.42
N LEU A 147 -14.07 0.62 -2.92
CA LEU A 147 -12.72 0.93 -2.46
C LEU A 147 -11.71 0.67 -3.58
N ALA A 148 -10.60 1.42 -3.57
CA ALA A 148 -9.44 1.22 -4.42
C ALA A 148 -8.55 0.07 -3.88
N LEU A 149 -9.14 -1.14 -3.83
CA LEU A 149 -8.45 -2.36 -3.40
C LEU A 149 -7.72 -3.00 -4.58
N SER A 150 -6.73 -3.82 -4.26
CA SER A 150 -6.11 -4.77 -5.20
C SER A 150 -6.22 -6.18 -4.64
N PHE A 151 -6.42 -7.15 -5.51
CA PHE A 151 -6.25 -8.56 -5.20
C PHE A 151 -4.89 -9.00 -5.74
N ARG A 152 -4.09 -9.70 -4.94
CA ARG A 152 -2.76 -10.16 -5.33
C ARG A 152 -2.62 -11.66 -5.12
N TRP A 153 -2.25 -12.37 -6.17
CA TRP A 153 -1.75 -13.73 -6.05
C TRP A 153 -0.27 -13.73 -5.68
N LEU A 154 0.11 -14.51 -4.68
CA LEU A 154 1.47 -14.54 -4.14
C LEU A 154 2.28 -15.75 -4.63
N LYS A 155 1.59 -16.82 -5.03
CA LYS A 155 2.18 -18.11 -5.41
C LYS A 155 1.53 -18.65 -6.70
N PRO A 156 2.28 -18.75 -7.82
CA PRO A 156 1.79 -19.22 -9.12
C PRO A 156 1.01 -20.53 -9.09
N GLU A 157 1.43 -21.47 -8.24
CA GLU A 157 0.82 -22.79 -8.11
C GLU A 157 -0.62 -22.76 -7.57
N TYR A 158 -1.09 -21.62 -7.05
CA TYR A 158 -2.46 -21.42 -6.58
C TYR A 158 -3.29 -20.50 -7.47
N TYR A 159 -2.79 -20.14 -8.65
CA TYR A 159 -3.53 -19.25 -9.54
C TYR A 159 -4.80 -19.97 -10.00
N LEU A 160 -5.92 -19.28 -9.82
CA LEU A 160 -7.22 -19.73 -10.29
C LEU A 160 -7.76 -18.70 -11.28
N GLU A 161 -8.37 -19.20 -12.35
CA GLU A 161 -9.26 -18.38 -13.14
C GLU A 161 -10.49 -18.04 -12.29
N PHE A 162 -10.83 -16.76 -12.21
CA PHE A 162 -12.01 -16.35 -11.47
C PHE A 162 -13.26 -16.87 -12.20
N SER A 163 -14.17 -17.49 -11.44
CA SER A 163 -15.53 -17.79 -11.92
C SER A 163 -16.30 -16.50 -12.29
N ASP A 164 -17.59 -16.61 -12.61
CA ASP A 164 -18.49 -15.51 -13.03
C ASP A 164 -18.44 -14.21 -12.20
N GLN A 165 -17.99 -14.27 -10.95
CA GLN A 165 -17.76 -13.10 -10.10
C GLN A 165 -16.27 -12.86 -9.92
N ALA A 166 -15.64 -12.16 -10.85
CA ALA A 166 -14.27 -11.66 -10.70
C ALA A 166 -14.22 -10.40 -9.81
N PRO A 167 -13.04 -9.98 -9.30
CA PRO A 167 -12.88 -8.65 -8.71
C PRO A 167 -13.43 -7.55 -9.65
N PRO A 168 -14.08 -6.50 -9.12
CA PRO A 168 -14.56 -5.39 -9.93
C PRO A 168 -13.49 -4.82 -10.87
N ARG A 169 -13.89 -4.36 -12.07
CA ARG A 169 -12.97 -3.88 -13.11
C ARG A 169 -12.02 -2.75 -12.69
N HIS A 170 -12.38 -1.97 -11.67
CA HIS A 170 -11.53 -0.89 -11.15
C HIS A 170 -10.50 -1.38 -10.12
N MET A 171 -10.57 -2.63 -9.68
CA MET A 171 -9.58 -3.23 -8.80
C MET A 171 -8.51 -3.94 -9.62
N HIS A 172 -7.26 -3.83 -9.21
CA HIS A 172 -6.17 -4.52 -9.88
C HIS A 172 -6.04 -5.95 -9.38
N VAL A 173 -5.86 -6.89 -10.31
CA VAL A 173 -5.37 -8.25 -10.01
C VAL A 173 -3.87 -8.25 -10.28
N ARG A 174 -3.08 -8.52 -9.25
CA ARG A 174 -1.61 -8.48 -9.26
C ARG A 174 -1.03 -9.85 -8.97
N ASN A 175 0.23 -10.04 -9.35
CA ASN A 175 0.98 -11.27 -9.13
C ASN A 175 2.30 -10.97 -8.41
N GLY A 176 2.85 -11.97 -7.71
CA GLY A 176 4.13 -11.89 -7.02
C GLY A 176 4.03 -11.36 -5.59
N LEU A 177 5.15 -11.35 -4.88
CA LEU A 177 5.24 -11.03 -3.46
C LEU A 177 4.83 -9.58 -3.14
N VAL A 178 4.46 -9.34 -1.88
CA VAL A 178 4.24 -7.98 -1.37
C VAL A 178 5.60 -7.34 -1.06
N THR A 179 5.89 -6.25 -1.75
CA THR A 179 7.04 -5.40 -1.46
C THR A 179 6.65 -4.37 -0.40
N SER A 180 7.31 -4.39 0.76
CA SER A 180 7.13 -3.34 1.76
C SER A 180 7.78 -2.05 1.24
N GLY A 181 6.97 -1.08 0.85
CA GLY A 181 7.46 0.20 0.35
C GLY A 181 8.06 1.05 1.47
N LYS A 182 9.37 1.26 1.45
CA LYS A 182 10.01 2.34 2.20
C LYS A 182 10.20 3.52 1.27
N ILE A 183 9.51 4.61 1.56
CA ILE A 183 9.63 5.86 0.81
C ILE A 183 10.85 6.61 1.32
N ILE A 184 11.72 7.01 0.39
CA ILE A 184 12.81 7.93 0.62
C ILE A 184 12.23 9.33 0.77
N VAL A 185 12.61 10.02 1.85
CA VAL A 185 12.24 11.43 2.08
C VAL A 185 13.39 12.32 1.64
N PRO A 186 13.26 13.07 0.52
CA PRO A 186 14.28 14.01 0.08
C PRO A 186 14.70 14.96 1.19
N GLN A 187 16.00 15.14 1.38
CA GLN A 187 16.54 16.11 2.35
C GLN A 187 17.04 17.39 1.69
N ASP A 188 16.98 17.48 0.35
CA ASP A 188 17.22 18.72 -0.39
C ASP A 188 15.92 19.56 -0.44
N PRO A 189 15.89 20.77 0.17
CA PRO A 189 14.75 21.67 0.09
C PRO A 189 14.32 22.04 -1.35
N SER A 190 15.22 21.95 -2.33
CA SER A 190 14.93 22.26 -3.74
C SER A 190 13.98 21.26 -4.40
N GLU A 191 13.88 20.02 -3.88
CA GLU A 191 12.95 19.01 -4.37
C GLU A 191 11.48 19.31 -3.96
N TYR A 192 11.25 20.31 -3.09
CA TYR A 192 9.94 20.68 -2.59
C TYR A 192 9.43 21.98 -3.21
N THR A 193 8.16 21.98 -3.62
CA THR A 193 7.51 23.11 -4.29
C THR A 193 6.27 23.56 -3.51
N ASN A 194 5.85 24.82 -3.67
CA ASN A 194 4.62 25.29 -3.04
C ASN A 194 3.41 24.49 -3.52
N ILE A 195 2.43 24.28 -2.64
CA ILE A 195 1.14 23.69 -3.02
C ILE A 195 0.52 24.60 -4.10
N PRO A 196 0.15 24.07 -5.28
CA PRO A 196 -0.47 24.86 -6.33
C PRO A 196 -1.88 25.32 -5.92
N ASN A 197 -2.38 26.36 -6.57
CA ASN A 197 -3.79 26.74 -6.44
C ASN A 197 -4.70 25.62 -6.97
N CYS A 198 -5.90 25.55 -6.42
CA CYS A 198 -6.89 24.58 -6.86
C CYS A 198 -7.28 24.84 -8.32
N PHE A 199 -7.13 23.83 -9.17
CA PHE A 199 -7.44 23.94 -10.60
C PHE A 199 -8.94 24.16 -10.88
N ILE A 200 -9.83 23.89 -9.91
CA ILE A 200 -11.28 24.08 -10.07
C ILE A 200 -11.71 25.49 -9.65
N CYS A 201 -11.38 25.93 -8.44
CA CYS A 201 -11.86 27.21 -7.91
C CYS A 201 -10.85 28.36 -8.04
N GLY A 202 -9.61 28.08 -8.44
CA GLY A 202 -8.53 29.06 -8.55
C GLY A 202 -7.93 29.53 -7.23
N LEU A 203 -8.54 29.18 -6.08
CA LEU A 203 -8.11 29.62 -4.76
C LEU A 203 -6.93 28.81 -4.22
N GLN A 204 -6.20 29.41 -3.28
CA GLN A 204 -5.09 28.77 -2.58
C GLN A 204 -5.55 27.56 -1.75
N ILE A 205 -4.74 26.50 -1.76
CA ILE A 205 -4.93 25.32 -0.91
C ILE A 205 -4.06 25.47 0.33
N ASN A 206 -4.70 25.67 1.48
CA ASN A 206 -3.99 26.10 2.69
C ASN A 206 -3.39 24.93 3.48
N ALA A 207 -3.82 23.68 3.26
CA ALA A 207 -3.45 22.55 4.09
C ALA A 207 -3.37 21.26 3.26
N ILE A 208 -2.36 20.42 3.52
CA ILE A 208 -2.14 19.15 2.79
C ILE A 208 -3.31 18.19 3.06
N GLU A 209 -3.93 18.28 4.22
CA GLU A 209 -5.13 17.56 4.64
C GLU A 209 -6.32 17.83 3.71
N THR A 210 -6.34 18.99 3.08
CA THR A 210 -7.37 19.39 2.12
C THR A 210 -6.94 19.26 0.67
N PHE A 211 -5.71 18.80 0.41
CA PHE A 211 -5.07 18.74 -0.90
C PHE A 211 -5.11 17.33 -1.51
N VAL A 212 -5.36 17.27 -2.81
CA VAL A 212 -5.05 16.10 -3.67
C VAL A 212 -4.39 16.59 -4.95
N ARG A 213 -3.42 15.83 -5.46
CA ARG A 213 -2.77 16.08 -6.76
C ARG A 213 -3.10 14.99 -7.77
N CYS A 214 -2.86 15.29 -9.04
CA CYS A 214 -2.77 14.25 -10.06
C CYS A 214 -1.59 13.31 -9.75
N THR A 215 -1.81 12.00 -9.88
CA THR A 215 -0.80 10.95 -9.66
C THR A 215 -0.48 10.20 -10.96
N SER A 216 -0.70 10.82 -12.12
CA SER A 216 -0.40 10.22 -13.42
C SER A 216 1.12 10.15 -13.61
N GLY A 217 1.67 8.95 -13.78
CA GLY A 217 3.08 8.76 -14.15
C GLY A 217 3.36 8.95 -15.65
N GLU A 218 2.31 9.02 -16.47
CA GLU A 218 2.41 9.16 -17.94
C GLU A 218 2.52 10.62 -18.39
N SER A 219 2.28 11.57 -17.49
CA SER A 219 2.33 13.00 -17.78
C SER A 219 2.99 13.74 -16.64
N GLU A 220 3.78 14.79 -16.90
CA GLU A 220 4.34 15.68 -15.88
C GLU A 220 3.26 16.63 -15.30
N CYS A 221 2.07 16.09 -15.01
CA CYS A 221 0.91 16.86 -14.60
C CYS A 221 1.04 17.31 -13.15
N LYS A 222 1.11 18.63 -12.95
CA LYS A 222 1.19 19.26 -11.61
C LYS A 222 -0.16 19.77 -11.11
N ALA A 223 -1.27 19.25 -11.62
CA ALA A 223 -2.61 19.69 -11.21
C ALA A 223 -2.85 19.35 -9.73
N GLY A 224 -3.29 20.36 -8.97
CA GLY A 224 -3.72 20.24 -7.58
C GLY A 224 -5.16 20.70 -7.40
N TYR A 225 -5.85 20.10 -6.44
CA TYR A 225 -7.25 20.40 -6.15
C TYR A 225 -7.49 20.40 -4.65
N HIS A 226 -8.44 21.22 -4.19
CA HIS A 226 -9.09 20.92 -2.91
C HIS A 226 -9.81 19.58 -3.03
N LYS A 227 -9.68 18.71 -2.01
CA LYS A 227 -10.38 17.43 -1.91
C LYS A 227 -11.88 17.61 -2.17
N ILE A 228 -12.51 18.61 -1.55
CA ILE A 228 -13.95 18.85 -1.69
C ILE A 228 -14.30 19.32 -3.11
N CYS A 229 -13.54 20.24 -3.71
CA CYS A 229 -13.80 20.69 -5.07
C CYS A 229 -13.76 19.54 -6.08
N LEU A 230 -12.73 18.69 -5.99
CA LEU A 230 -12.63 17.54 -6.90
C LEU A 230 -13.68 16.47 -6.60
N ALA A 231 -14.01 16.23 -5.33
CA ALA A 231 -15.07 15.29 -4.97
C ALA A 231 -16.42 15.74 -5.54
N ASN A 232 -16.78 17.02 -5.35
CA ASN A 232 -18.04 17.58 -5.81
C ASN A 232 -18.13 17.58 -7.33
N SER A 233 -17.05 17.89 -8.05
CA SER A 233 -17.07 17.86 -9.52
C SER A 233 -17.24 16.45 -10.09
N ILE A 234 -16.76 15.41 -9.39
CA ILE A 234 -16.97 14.01 -9.81
C ILE A 234 -18.37 13.53 -9.45
N LEU A 235 -18.90 13.96 -8.30
CA LEU A 235 -20.21 13.56 -7.79
C LEU A 235 -21.36 14.43 -8.31
N GLU A 236 -21.08 15.41 -9.16
CA GLU A 236 -22.11 16.27 -9.74
C GLU A 236 -23.14 15.42 -10.50
N GLY A 237 -24.42 15.52 -10.08
CA GLY A 237 -25.51 14.69 -10.61
C GLY A 237 -25.63 13.28 -10.00
N GLU A 238 -24.72 12.84 -9.13
CA GLU A 238 -24.80 11.55 -8.44
C GLU A 238 -25.27 11.70 -6.98
N THR A 239 -26.53 11.37 -6.71
CA THR A 239 -27.14 11.56 -5.38
C THR A 239 -26.95 10.39 -4.41
N ASN A 240 -26.54 9.22 -4.91
CA ASN A 240 -26.50 7.98 -4.12
C ASN A 240 -25.17 7.74 -3.43
N HIS A 241 -24.15 8.57 -3.68
CA HIS A 241 -22.79 8.33 -3.24
C HIS A 241 -22.15 9.58 -2.65
N LEU A 242 -21.59 9.43 -1.44
CA LEU A 242 -20.90 10.51 -0.73
C LEU A 242 -19.40 10.59 -1.06
N ILE A 243 -18.84 9.52 -1.62
CA ILE A 243 -17.41 9.39 -1.89
C ILE A 243 -17.24 8.97 -3.36
N PRO A 244 -16.44 9.71 -4.14
CA PRO A 244 -16.13 9.32 -5.52
C PRO A 244 -15.45 7.95 -5.55
N LEU A 245 -15.73 7.17 -6.59
CA LEU A 245 -14.98 5.94 -6.84
C LEU A 245 -13.75 6.21 -7.70
N LYS A 246 -13.96 6.91 -8.82
CA LYS A 246 -12.97 7.20 -9.85
C LYS A 246 -13.32 8.49 -10.56
N GLY A 247 -12.34 9.13 -11.17
CA GLY A 247 -12.51 10.35 -11.94
C GLY A 247 -11.45 10.47 -13.02
N ARG A 248 -11.38 11.65 -13.65
CA ARG A 248 -10.31 12.04 -14.57
C ARG A 248 -9.69 13.34 -14.09
N CYS A 249 -8.38 13.48 -14.26
CA CYS A 249 -7.71 14.75 -14.02
C CYS A 249 -8.30 15.80 -14.98
N LEU A 250 -8.66 16.98 -14.47
CA LEU A 250 -9.24 18.03 -15.32
C LEU A 250 -8.19 18.69 -16.23
N LEU A 251 -6.90 18.55 -15.90
CA LEU A 251 -5.78 19.01 -16.73
C LEU A 251 -5.34 17.95 -17.75
N CYS A 252 -4.68 16.86 -17.33
CA CYS A 252 -4.11 15.86 -18.24
C CYS A 252 -5.08 14.76 -18.70
N LYS A 253 -6.32 14.74 -18.19
CA LYS A 253 -7.38 13.76 -18.53
C LYS A 253 -7.11 12.30 -18.13
N THR A 254 -5.97 11.98 -17.54
CA THR A 254 -5.67 10.64 -17.00
C THR A 254 -6.71 10.22 -15.96
N PHE A 255 -7.13 8.96 -16.03
CA PHE A 255 -8.03 8.37 -15.04
C PHE A 255 -7.33 8.08 -13.71
N PHE A 256 -8.09 8.17 -12.63
CA PHE A 256 -7.62 7.78 -11.30
C PHE A 256 -8.74 7.13 -10.48
N LEU A 257 -8.35 6.35 -9.47
CA LEU A 257 -9.26 5.98 -8.38
C LEU A 257 -9.16 7.02 -7.27
N TRP A 258 -10.30 7.39 -6.71
CA TRP A 258 -10.33 8.35 -5.59
C TRP A 258 -9.47 7.90 -4.41
N GLY A 259 -9.55 6.61 -4.08
CA GLY A 259 -8.78 6.03 -2.99
C GLY A 259 -7.27 6.13 -3.19
N ASP A 260 -6.77 6.18 -4.42
CA ASP A 260 -5.34 6.32 -4.69
C ASP A 260 -4.87 7.78 -4.53
N LEU A 261 -5.71 8.76 -4.88
CA LEU A 261 -5.45 10.17 -4.58
C LEU A 261 -5.42 10.43 -3.07
N ILE A 262 -6.33 9.80 -2.32
CA ILE A 262 -6.33 9.91 -0.86
C ILE A 262 -5.07 9.27 -0.27
N LYS A 263 -4.67 8.07 -0.71
CA LYS A 263 -3.41 7.45 -0.26
C LYS A 263 -2.20 8.33 -0.56
N ASP A 264 -2.14 8.97 -1.71
CA ASP A 264 -1.08 9.93 -2.05
C ASP A 264 -1.06 11.14 -1.10
N SER A 265 -2.21 11.74 -0.80
CA SER A 265 -2.33 12.82 0.18
C SER A 265 -1.88 12.40 1.58
N GLU A 266 -2.27 11.20 2.04
CA GLU A 266 -1.84 10.67 3.34
C GLU A 266 -0.33 10.42 3.40
N ARG A 267 0.29 9.98 2.29
CA ARG A 267 1.76 9.86 2.21
C ARG A 267 2.42 11.23 2.38
N LEU A 268 1.92 12.26 1.71
CA LEU A 268 2.45 13.62 1.86
C LEU A 268 2.33 14.12 3.30
N LEU A 269 1.19 13.86 3.97
CA LEU A 269 1.00 14.20 5.40
C LEU A 269 1.99 13.46 6.30
N ALA A 270 2.18 12.16 6.09
CA ALA A 270 3.15 11.38 6.85
C ALA A 270 4.60 11.85 6.65
N MET A 271 4.90 12.51 5.51
CA MET A 271 6.21 13.12 5.27
C MET A 271 6.46 14.41 6.02
N GLU A 272 5.44 15.13 6.49
CA GLU A 272 5.61 16.50 7.00
C GLU A 272 6.63 16.59 8.14
N GLY A 273 6.54 15.69 9.12
CA GLY A 273 7.48 15.63 10.25
C GLY A 273 8.87 15.11 9.88
N LEU A 274 9.07 14.64 8.65
CA LEU A 274 10.33 14.07 8.17
C LEU A 274 11.08 14.95 7.15
N LYS A 275 10.51 16.07 6.72
CA LYS A 275 11.18 17.01 5.80
C LYS A 275 12.42 17.66 6.43
N PRO A 276 13.36 18.20 5.61
CA PRO A 276 14.39 19.10 6.11
C PRO A 276 13.75 20.40 6.65
N PRO A 277 14.46 21.18 7.50
CA PRO A 277 14.02 22.51 7.88
C PRO A 277 13.76 23.36 6.63
N MET A 278 12.60 23.99 6.57
CA MET A 278 12.22 24.90 5.49
C MET A 278 12.07 26.32 6.06
N GLU A 279 12.10 27.32 5.19
CA GLU A 279 11.80 28.71 5.57
C GLU A 279 10.47 28.77 6.33
N GLU A 280 10.42 29.55 7.40
CA GLU A 280 9.29 29.61 8.31
C GLU A 280 8.00 30.00 7.56
N GLY A 281 6.95 29.19 7.71
CA GLY A 281 5.68 29.37 6.99
C GLY A 281 5.63 28.80 5.55
N SER A 282 6.73 28.27 5.01
CA SER A 282 6.72 27.67 3.67
C SER A 282 6.05 26.28 3.67
N ARG A 283 4.84 26.20 3.13
CA ARG A 283 4.07 24.94 2.97
C ARG A 283 4.43 24.28 1.65
N LYS A 284 5.66 23.76 1.57
CA LYS A 284 6.17 23.10 0.36
C LYS A 284 5.96 21.60 0.42
N ILE A 285 5.57 20.99 -0.68
CA ILE A 285 5.30 19.56 -0.85
C ILE A 285 6.18 18.98 -1.95
N LEU A 286 6.43 17.67 -1.85
CA LEU A 286 7.03 16.92 -2.95
C LEU A 286 5.96 16.75 -4.04
N MET A 287 6.16 17.30 -5.23
CA MET A 287 5.20 17.20 -6.34
C MET A 287 5.49 16.04 -7.31
N GLY A 288 6.71 15.49 -7.31
CA GLY A 288 7.07 14.33 -8.12
C GLY A 288 6.64 12.99 -7.51
N GLU A 289 6.99 11.91 -8.19
CA GLU A 289 6.80 10.53 -7.72
C GLU A 289 7.65 10.25 -6.47
N PHE A 290 7.14 9.36 -5.62
CA PHE A 290 7.88 8.90 -4.45
C PHE A 290 9.01 7.94 -4.88
N LYS A 291 10.22 8.20 -4.39
CA LYS A 291 11.36 7.29 -4.56
C LYS A 291 11.29 6.21 -3.47
N TYR A 292 11.49 4.95 -3.85
CA TYR A 292 11.46 3.80 -2.94
C TYR A 292 12.86 3.24 -2.70
N VAL A 293 13.10 2.73 -1.49
CA VAL A 293 14.30 1.92 -1.22
C VAL A 293 14.17 0.61 -2.00
N GLN A 294 15.19 0.31 -2.82
CA GLN A 294 15.30 -0.94 -3.57
C GLN A 294 15.64 -2.11 -2.65
#